data_AF-A0A2N2PPQ5-F1
#
_entry.id   AF-A0A2N2PPQ5-F1
#
_cell.length_a   1.000
_cell.length_b   1.000
_cell.length_c   1.000
_cell.angle_alpha   90.00
_cell.angle_beta   90.00
_cell.angle_gamma   90.00
#
_symmetry.space_group_name_H-M   'P 1'
#
loop_
_entity.id
_entity.type
_entity.pdbx_description
1 polymer ?
#
loop_
_entity_poly.entity_id
_entity_poly.type
_entity_poly.pdbx_seq_one_letter_code
_entity_poly.pdbx_strand_id
1 'polypeptide(L)'
;RLKSGGPSRITPDDYLAGPPDLVVEVAASSAAYDLHVKRRVYQRSGVPEYLALQVYEQEATWFVLREGAYAALPADAAGILRSERFPGLWLNGPALWAGDLAAVLATLQEGLATPEHAACVTAFRSPTTE
;
A
#
# COMPACT_ATOMS: atom_id res chain seq x y z
N ARG A 1 -7.30 -18.82 8.47
CA ARG A 1 -6.26 -18.49 7.45
C ARG A 1 -6.90 -17.57 6.44
N LEU A 2 -6.37 -16.36 6.20
CA LEU A 2 -6.77 -15.58 5.01
C LEU A 2 -6.45 -16.47 3.81
N LYS A 3 -7.48 -16.86 3.06
CA LYS A 3 -7.33 -17.79 1.92
C LYS A 3 -6.62 -17.04 0.79
N SER A 4 -5.29 -16.91 0.85
CA SER A 4 -4.30 -16.72 -0.23
C SER A 4 -2.98 -16.14 0.31
N GLY A 5 -1.90 -16.94 0.31
CA GLY A 5 -0.47 -16.55 0.14
C GLY A 5 0.25 -15.58 1.09
N GLY A 6 -0.43 -14.67 1.80
CA GLY A 6 0.22 -13.64 2.61
C GLY A 6 0.70 -14.14 3.99
N PRO A 7 1.68 -13.45 4.63
CA PRO A 7 2.19 -13.83 5.95
C PRO A 7 1.19 -13.54 7.10
N SER A 8 0.12 -12.78 6.81
CA SER A 8 -0.97 -12.48 7.73
C SER A 8 -1.96 -13.63 7.91
N ARG A 9 -2.36 -13.87 9.16
CA ARG A 9 -3.40 -14.83 9.53
C ARG A 9 -4.27 -14.31 10.67
N ILE A 10 -5.52 -14.74 10.70
CA ILE A 10 -6.41 -14.53 11.85
C ILE A 10 -6.15 -15.65 12.86
N THR A 11 -5.93 -15.30 14.13
CA THR A 11 -5.75 -16.22 15.25
C THR A 11 -7.09 -16.80 15.72
N PRO A 12 -7.12 -17.84 16.57
CA PRO A 12 -8.37 -18.35 17.13
C PRO A 12 -9.16 -17.33 17.95
N ASP A 13 -8.48 -16.32 18.49
CA ASP A 13 -9.06 -15.22 19.27
C ASP A 13 -9.38 -13.98 18.41
N ASP A 14 -9.52 -14.15 17.09
CA ASP A 14 -9.87 -13.12 16.10
C ASP A 14 -8.86 -11.95 15.96
N TYR A 15 -7.61 -12.12 16.39
CA TYR A 15 -6.55 -11.14 16.16
C TYR A 15 -5.80 -11.37 14.84
N LEU A 16 -5.27 -10.29 14.26
CA LEU A 16 -4.32 -10.37 13.15
C LEU A 16 -2.92 -10.74 13.67
N ALA A 17 -2.32 -11.78 13.11
CA ALA A 17 -0.94 -12.19 13.38
C ALA A 17 -0.11 -12.25 12.09
N GLY A 18 1.14 -11.81 12.17
CA GLY A 18 2.01 -11.60 11.02
C GLY A 18 1.80 -10.22 10.38
N PRO A 19 2.77 -9.73 9.58
CA PRO A 19 2.64 -8.43 8.93
C PRO A 19 1.59 -8.48 7.81
N PRO A 20 0.76 -7.44 7.64
CA PRO A 20 0.03 -7.23 6.39
C PRO A 20 1.00 -6.90 5.25
N ASP A 21 0.59 -7.20 4.01
CA ASP A 21 1.35 -6.84 2.81
C ASP A 21 1.37 -5.33 2.54
N LEU A 22 0.31 -4.61 2.94
CA LEU A 22 0.16 -3.16 2.85
C LEU A 22 -0.54 -2.61 4.08
N VAL A 23 -0.04 -1.51 4.63
CA VAL A 23 -0.74 -0.65 5.60
C VAL A 23 -1.03 0.70 4.94
N VAL A 24 -2.25 1.20 5.09
CA VAL A 24 -2.62 2.56 4.69
C VAL A 24 -3.05 3.32 5.94
N GLU A 25 -2.42 4.45 6.20
CA GLU A 25 -2.70 5.30 7.35
C GLU A 25 -3.17 6.68 6.90
N VAL A 26 -4.34 7.09 7.37
CA VAL A 26 -4.88 8.44 7.18
C VAL A 26 -4.65 9.23 8.46
N ALA A 27 -3.66 10.12 8.45
CA ALA A 27 -3.26 10.92 9.59
C ALA A 27 -3.89 12.31 9.51
N ALA A 28 -4.89 12.56 10.37
CA ALA A 28 -5.50 13.88 10.56
C ALA A 28 -4.84 14.65 11.72
N SER A 29 -3.51 14.59 11.85
CA SER A 29 -2.73 15.38 12.81
C SER A 29 -1.35 15.66 12.24
N SER A 30 -0.79 16.82 12.52
CA SER A 30 0.55 17.26 12.08
C SER A 30 1.71 16.50 12.75
N ALA A 31 1.44 15.32 13.30
CA ALA A 31 2.35 14.60 14.16
C ALA A 31 3.29 13.73 13.32
N ALA A 32 4.32 14.35 12.75
CA ALA A 32 5.54 13.64 12.33
C ALA A 32 5.99 12.62 13.41
N TYR A 33 5.74 12.92 14.68
CA TYR A 33 6.01 12.03 15.81
C TYR A 33 5.22 10.71 15.80
N ASP A 34 3.90 10.71 15.58
CA ASP A 34 3.09 9.48 15.57
C ASP A 34 3.42 8.60 14.34
N LEU A 35 3.59 9.25 13.19
CA LEU A 35 4.09 8.64 11.96
C LEU A 35 5.44 7.95 12.17
N HIS A 36 6.37 8.59 12.89
CA HIS A 36 7.67 7.99 13.17
C HIS A 36 7.60 6.74 14.06
N VAL A 37 6.69 6.70 15.03
CA VAL A 37 6.51 5.53 15.91
C VAL A 37 5.93 4.36 15.10
N LYS A 38 4.81 4.59 14.39
CA LYS A 38 4.15 3.55 13.60
C LYS A 38 5.03 3.04 12.46
N ARG A 39 5.71 3.92 11.73
CA ARG A 39 6.68 3.54 10.68
C ARG A 39 7.76 2.61 11.22
N ARG A 40 8.33 2.88 12.40
CA ARG A 40 9.33 1.99 13.03
C ARG A 40 8.75 0.65 13.44
N VAL A 41 7.49 0.61 13.89
CA VAL A 41 6.78 -0.64 14.21
C VAL A 41 6.60 -1.47 12.94
N TYR A 42 6.01 -0.89 11.89
CA TYR A 42 5.77 -1.58 10.62
C TYR A 42 7.07 -2.09 9.97
N GLN A 43 8.14 -1.28 10.02
CA GLN A 43 9.45 -1.67 9.51
C GLN A 43 10.00 -2.89 10.22
N ARG A 44 10.01 -2.90 11.56
CA ARG A 44 10.50 -4.02 12.37
C ARG A 44 9.60 -5.25 12.26
N SER A 45 8.31 -5.06 12.06
CA SER A 45 7.34 -6.14 11.84
C SER A 45 7.40 -6.73 10.43
N GLY A 46 8.12 -6.08 9.49
CA GLY A 46 8.31 -6.60 8.14
C GLY A 46 7.15 -6.32 7.19
N VAL A 47 6.40 -5.23 7.40
CA VAL A 47 5.33 -4.81 6.48
C VAL A 47 5.96 -4.35 5.15
N PRO A 48 5.71 -5.02 4.02
CA PRO A 48 6.36 -4.73 2.75
C PRO A 48 6.09 -3.33 2.22
N GLU A 49 4.85 -2.85 2.30
CA GLU A 49 4.47 -1.51 1.85
C GLU A 49 3.66 -0.74 2.90
N TYR A 50 3.89 0.56 2.97
CA TYR A 50 3.20 1.46 3.90
C TYR A 50 2.89 2.79 3.23
N LEU A 51 1.61 3.14 3.11
CA LEU A 51 1.15 4.42 2.57
C LEU A 51 0.69 5.33 3.70
N ALA A 52 1.34 6.47 3.86
CA ALA A 52 0.95 7.52 4.79
C ALA A 52 0.25 8.65 4.04
N LEU A 53 -0.98 8.98 4.44
CA LEU A 53 -1.77 10.10 3.94
C LEU A 53 -1.85 11.17 5.03
N GLN A 54 -1.05 12.22 4.90
CA GLN A 54 -0.98 13.34 5.83
C GLN A 54 -1.99 14.41 5.40
N VAL A 55 -3.15 14.43 6.06
CA VAL A 55 -4.34 15.16 5.57
C VAL A 55 -4.14 16.68 5.60
N TYR A 56 -3.45 17.21 6.62
CA TYR A 56 -3.24 18.66 6.73
C TYR A 56 -2.18 19.16 5.75
N GLU A 57 -1.15 18.35 5.51
CA GLU A 57 -0.05 18.64 4.61
C GLU A 57 -0.40 18.34 3.15
N GLN A 58 -1.54 17.66 2.89
CA GLN A 58 -1.93 17.16 1.58
C GLN A 58 -0.79 16.38 0.91
N GLU A 59 -0.16 15.51 1.70
CA GLU A 59 0.99 14.72 1.26
C GLU A 59 0.67 13.22 1.36
N ALA A 60 0.92 12.52 0.25
CA ALA A 60 0.87 11.06 0.21
C ALA A 60 2.30 10.52 0.03
N THR A 61 2.80 9.77 1.02
CA THR A 61 4.10 9.12 0.94
C THR A 61 3.94 7.62 0.97
N TRP A 62 4.37 6.94 -0.09
CA TRP A 62 4.35 5.49 -0.18
C TRP A 62 5.73 4.94 0.11
N PHE A 63 5.86 4.08 1.11
CA PHE A 63 7.11 3.46 1.51
C PHE A 63 7.15 2.00 1.10
N VAL A 64 8.33 1.53 0.71
CA VAL A 64 8.65 0.15 0.40
C VAL A 64 9.78 -0.36 1.27
N LEU A 65 9.61 -1.54 1.86
CA LEU A 65 10.62 -2.17 2.69
C LEU A 65 11.69 -2.80 1.79
N ARG A 66 12.95 -2.37 1.98
CA ARG A 66 14.14 -2.86 1.29
C ARG A 66 15.21 -3.15 2.33
N GLU A 67 15.72 -4.37 2.37
CA GLU A 67 16.83 -4.74 3.27
C GLU A 67 16.61 -4.32 4.74
N GLY A 68 15.36 -4.35 5.21
CA GLY A 68 14.98 -3.98 6.59
C GLY A 68 14.77 -2.49 6.86
N ALA A 69 14.85 -1.62 5.83
CA ALA A 69 14.60 -0.19 5.92
C ALA A 69 13.54 0.28 4.91
N TYR A 70 12.73 1.26 5.29
CA TYR A 70 11.78 1.87 4.35
C TYR A 70 12.47 2.89 3.44
N ALA A 71 12.23 2.76 2.13
CA ALA A 71 12.51 3.78 1.13
C ALA A 71 11.19 4.37 0.61
N ALA A 72 11.14 5.68 0.35
CA ALA A 72 9.97 6.28 -0.28
C ALA A 72 9.96 5.97 -1.78
N LEU A 73 8.81 5.53 -2.30
CA LEU A 73 8.54 5.44 -3.72
C LEU A 73 8.31 6.85 -4.27
N PRO A 74 9.06 7.27 -5.30
CA PRO A 74 8.78 8.52 -5.97
C PRO A 74 7.47 8.40 -6.75
N ALA A 75 6.65 9.45 -6.69
CA ALA A 75 5.58 9.62 -7.66
C ALA A 75 6.17 9.87 -9.05
N ASP A 76 5.42 9.52 -10.10
CA ASP A 76 5.81 9.86 -11.46
C ASP A 76 5.60 11.34 -11.79
N ALA A 77 5.86 11.73 -13.04
CA ALA A 77 5.70 13.11 -13.50
C ALA A 77 4.27 13.66 -13.37
N ALA A 78 3.26 12.79 -13.27
CA ALA A 78 1.86 13.16 -13.06
C ALA A 78 1.45 13.14 -11.57
N GLY A 79 2.38 12.84 -10.66
CA GLY A 79 2.09 12.72 -9.23
C GLY A 79 1.41 11.39 -8.86
N ILE A 80 1.48 10.37 -9.73
CA ILE A 80 0.88 9.06 -9.48
C ILE A 80 1.88 8.18 -8.72
N LEU A 81 1.44 7.66 -7.58
CA LEU A 81 2.17 6.65 -6.80
C LEU A 81 1.72 5.25 -7.26
N ARG A 82 2.66 4.32 -7.44
CA ARG A 82 2.38 2.97 -7.94
C ARG A 82 2.95 1.94 -6.98
N SER A 83 2.10 1.04 -6.47
CA SER A 83 2.55 -0.09 -5.65
C SER A 83 3.47 -1.01 -6.45
N GLU A 84 4.52 -1.54 -5.82
CA GLU A 84 5.34 -2.60 -6.42
C GLU A 84 4.81 -4.00 -6.04
N ARG A 85 4.23 -4.13 -4.85
CA ARG A 85 3.66 -5.37 -4.32
C ARG A 85 2.32 -5.71 -4.95
N PHE A 86 1.55 -4.69 -5.32
CA PHE A 86 0.24 -4.81 -5.95
C PHE A 86 0.27 -4.16 -7.33
N PRO A 87 0.80 -4.85 -8.37
CA PRO A 87 0.76 -4.34 -9.74
C PRO A 87 -0.65 -3.90 -10.13
N GLY A 88 -0.76 -2.68 -10.64
CA GLY A 88 -2.02 -2.04 -11.00
C GLY A 88 -2.71 -1.23 -9.89
N LEU A 89 -2.25 -1.32 -8.64
CA LEU A 89 -2.71 -0.43 -7.57
C LEU A 89 -1.97 0.92 -7.70
N TRP A 90 -2.63 1.87 -8.36
CA TRP A 90 -2.13 3.22 -8.58
C TRP A 90 -2.95 4.25 -7.82
N LEU A 91 -2.29 5.25 -7.26
CA LEU A 91 -2.91 6.35 -6.53
C LEU A 91 -2.51 7.69 -7.16
N ASN A 92 -3.49 8.41 -7.69
CA ASN A 92 -3.31 9.77 -8.17
C ASN A 92 -3.30 10.75 -6.99
N GLY A 93 -2.10 11.14 -6.53
CA GLY A 93 -1.93 12.03 -5.38
C GLY A 93 -2.60 13.40 -5.58
N PRO A 94 -2.32 14.12 -6.69
CA PRO A 94 -2.95 15.41 -6.96
C PRO A 94 -4.48 15.34 -6.99
N ALA A 95 -5.07 14.33 -7.65
CA ALA A 95 -6.51 14.17 -7.72
C ALA A 95 -7.14 13.84 -6.35
N LEU A 96 -6.46 13.01 -5.54
CA LEU A 96 -6.90 12.69 -4.17
C LEU A 96 -7.06 13.97 -3.34
N TRP A 97 -6.04 14.83 -3.35
CA TRP A 97 -6.05 16.06 -2.55
C TRP A 97 -6.95 17.16 -3.13
N ALA A 98 -7.21 17.15 -4.44
CA ALA A 98 -8.21 17.99 -5.08
C ALA A 98 -9.66 17.54 -4.81
N GLY A 99 -9.86 16.35 -4.21
CA GLY A 99 -11.19 15.76 -4.03
C GLY A 99 -11.81 15.22 -5.31
N ASP A 100 -11.02 15.07 -6.38
CA ASP A 100 -11.47 14.53 -7.67
C ASP A 100 -11.43 13.00 -7.64
N LEU A 101 -12.45 12.41 -7.02
CA LEU A 101 -12.57 10.96 -6.92
C LEU A 101 -12.75 10.30 -8.31
N ALA A 102 -13.32 11.02 -9.28
CA ALA A 102 -13.49 10.49 -10.63
C ALA A 102 -12.11 10.27 -11.28
N ALA A 103 -11.22 11.24 -11.18
CA ALA A 103 -9.84 11.09 -11.66
C ALA A 103 -9.05 10.03 -10.89
N VAL A 104 -9.20 9.95 -9.55
CA VAL A 104 -8.57 8.88 -8.75
C VAL A 104 -9.00 7.49 -9.25
N LEU A 105 -10.30 7.28 -9.44
CA LEU A 105 -10.83 5.99 -9.92
C LEU A 105 -10.45 5.71 -11.37
N ALA A 106 -10.38 6.72 -12.23
CA ALA A 106 -9.91 6.56 -13.60
C ALA A 106 -8.43 6.10 -13.64
N THR A 107 -7.55 6.74 -12.86
CA THR A 107 -6.15 6.32 -12.74
C THR A 107 -6.03 4.89 -12.19
N LEU A 108 -6.86 4.50 -11.22
CA LEU A 108 -6.87 3.11 -10.74
C LEU A 108 -7.29 2.15 -11.86
N GLN A 109 -8.31 2.48 -12.65
CA GLN A 109 -8.76 1.65 -13.77
C GLN A 109 -7.66 1.44 -14.82
N GLU A 110 -6.87 2.48 -15.12
CA GLU A 110 -5.69 2.35 -15.98
C GLU A 110 -4.69 1.34 -15.42
N GLY A 111 -4.40 1.41 -14.12
CA GLY A 111 -3.53 0.45 -13.44
C GLY A 111 -4.05 -0.98 -13.47
N LEU A 112 -5.34 -1.17 -13.22
CA LEU A 112 -5.97 -2.50 -13.28
C LEU A 112 -6.02 -3.08 -14.69
N ALA A 113 -5.97 -2.25 -15.73
CA ALA A 113 -5.95 -2.67 -17.12
C ALA A 113 -4.56 -3.11 -17.61
N THR A 114 -3.50 -2.98 -16.80
CA THR A 114 -2.15 -3.33 -17.26
C THR A 114 -1.92 -4.85 -17.28
N PRO A 115 -1.04 -5.34 -18.17
CA PRO A 115 -0.71 -6.77 -18.22
C PRO A 115 -0.08 -7.28 -16.94
N GLU A 116 0.67 -6.45 -16.20
CA GLU A 116 1.28 -6.82 -14.92
C GLU A 116 0.20 -7.14 -13.88
N HIS A 117 -0.90 -6.37 -13.85
CA HIS A 117 -2.03 -6.66 -12.99
C HIS A 117 -2.70 -7.98 -13.39
N ALA A 118 -2.95 -8.20 -14.69
CA ALA A 118 -3.54 -9.45 -15.18
C ALA A 118 -2.67 -10.68 -14.83
N ALA A 119 -1.35 -10.57 -14.96
CA ALA A 119 -0.40 -11.61 -14.56
C ALA A 119 -0.44 -11.86 -13.05
N CYS A 120 -0.49 -10.80 -12.24
CA CYS A 120 -0.61 -10.86 -10.79
C CYS A 120 -1.89 -11.61 -10.36
N VAL A 121 -3.05 -11.25 -10.93
CA VAL A 121 -4.35 -11.92 -10.66
C VAL A 121 -4.29 -13.40 -11.04
N THR A 122 -3.66 -13.73 -12.17
CA THR A 122 -3.50 -15.12 -12.60
C THR A 122 -2.64 -15.90 -11.60
N ALA A 123 -1.54 -15.33 -11.13
CA ALA A 123 -0.68 -15.95 -10.12
C ALA A 123 -1.43 -16.20 -8.79
N PHE A 124 -2.29 -15.27 -8.37
CA PHE A 124 -3.12 -15.44 -7.16
C PHE A 124 -4.22 -16.50 -7.30
N ARG A 125 -4.70 -16.78 -8.51
CA ARG A 125 -5.78 -17.75 -8.77
C ARG A 125 -5.28 -19.18 -8.96
N SER A 126 -4.01 -19.36 -9.26
CA SER A 126 -3.40 -20.68 -9.36
C SER A 126 -3.31 -21.32 -7.97
N PRO A 127 -3.86 -22.53 -7.76
CA PRO A 127 -3.66 -23.24 -6.49
C PRO A 127 -2.16 -23.45 -6.30
N THR A 128 -1.65 -23.09 -5.13
CA THR A 128 -0.31 -23.50 -4.71
C THR A 128 -0.31 -25.02 -4.62
N THR A 129 0.20 -25.68 -5.65
CA THR A 129 0.48 -27.12 -5.61
C THR A 129 1.68 -27.31 -4.69
N GLU A 130 1.43 -27.67 -3.44
CA GLU A 130 2.36 -28.42 -2.59
C GLU A 130 1.92 -29.89 -2.57
#